data_AF-A0A418VD27-F1
#
_entry.id   AF-A0A418VD27-F1
#
_cell.length_a   1.000
_cell.length_b   1.000
_cell.length_c   1.000
_cell.angle_alpha   90.00
_cell.angle_beta   90.00
_cell.angle_gamma   90.00
#
_symmetry.space_group_name_H-M   'P 1'
#
loop_
_entity.id
_entity.type
_entity.pdbx_description
1 polymer ?
#
loop_
_entity_poly.entity_id
_entity_poly.type
_entity_poly.pdbx_seq_one_letter_code
_entity_poly.pdbx_strand_id
1 'polypeptide(L)'
;METRRGQPGCLDQLCRPGPHSWVIVTAWNPLGQEASASQNAEAQARLSAQVRRHFPASKEVMNGEGRWQEPALLVPGATLRDARRWGTEFDQAAVLFGVGARAALVWRGSRVERLWAARVQAPPPGTVSLRDGELQRP
;
A
#
# COMPACT_ATOMS: atom_id res chain seq x y z
N MET A 1 27.34 -0.53 26.21
CA MET A 1 27.18 -0.67 24.75
C MET A 1 25.69 -0.90 24.49
N GLU A 2 24.94 0.19 24.44
CA GLU A 2 23.47 0.16 24.31
C GLU A 2 23.06 -0.28 22.92
N THR A 3 22.28 -1.35 22.86
CA THR A 3 21.50 -1.74 21.68
C THR A 3 20.51 -0.63 21.39
N ARG A 4 20.77 0.15 20.33
CA ARG A 4 19.75 1.02 19.74
C ARG A 4 18.57 0.13 19.33
N ARG A 5 17.48 0.17 20.10
CA ARG A 5 16.18 -0.31 19.62
C ARG A 5 15.91 0.42 18.31
N GLY A 6 15.91 -0.32 17.20
CA GLY A 6 15.54 0.23 15.89
C GLY A 6 14.18 0.90 16.03
N GLN A 7 14.11 2.17 15.66
CA GLN A 7 12.83 2.88 15.63
C GLN A 7 11.88 2.08 14.74
N PRO A 8 10.65 1.75 15.20
CA PRO A 8 9.69 1.05 14.37
C PRO A 8 9.44 1.89 13.12
N GLY A 9 9.58 1.26 11.95
CA GLY A 9 9.28 1.91 10.68
C GLY A 9 7.83 2.40 10.66
N CYS A 10 7.52 3.38 9.83
CA CYS A 10 6.17 3.94 9.81
C CYS A 10 5.05 2.94 9.49
N LEU A 11 5.34 1.87 8.74
CA LEU A 11 4.42 0.76 8.52
C LEU A 11 4.19 -0.05 9.81
N ASP A 12 5.21 -0.19 10.66
CA ASP A 12 5.09 -0.87 11.96
C ASP A 12 4.11 -0.14 12.88
N GLN A 13 3.98 1.19 12.75
CA GLN A 13 3.03 1.98 13.54
C GLN A 13 1.58 1.76 13.09
N LEU A 14 1.36 1.43 11.82
CA LEU A 14 0.01 1.25 11.27
C LEU A 14 -0.64 -0.05 11.69
N CYS A 15 0.14 -1.12 11.83
CA CYS A 15 -0.37 -2.41 12.29
C CYS A 15 -0.49 -2.50 13.82
N ARG A 16 -0.10 -1.46 14.58
CA ARG A 16 -0.33 -1.46 16.03
C ARG A 16 -1.84 -1.35 16.31
N PRO A 17 -2.38 -2.11 17.26
CA PRO A 17 -3.73 -1.88 17.75
C PRO A 17 -3.90 -0.41 18.17
N GLY A 18 -4.93 0.26 17.65
CA GLY A 18 -5.16 1.68 17.91
C GLY A 18 -6.24 2.29 16.99
N PRO A 19 -6.68 3.53 17.24
CA PRO A 19 -7.72 4.19 16.47
C PRO A 19 -7.21 4.83 15.15
N HIS A 20 -5.91 4.72 14.87
CA HIS A 20 -5.31 5.39 13.72
C HIS A 20 -5.71 4.70 12.43
N SER A 21 -6.45 5.42 11.59
CA SER A 21 -6.82 4.96 10.26
C SER A 21 -5.69 5.16 9.26
N TRP A 22 -5.74 4.41 8.18
CA TRP A 22 -4.81 4.54 7.07
C TRP A 22 -5.45 4.04 5.77
N VAL A 23 -4.93 4.53 4.64
CA VAL A 23 -5.29 4.06 3.30
C VAL A 23 -4.02 3.72 2.52
N ILE A 24 -4.03 2.63 1.76
CA ILE A 24 -3.08 2.42 0.66
C ILE A 24 -3.85 2.52 -0.65
N VAL A 25 -3.38 3.40 -1.54
CA VAL A 25 -4.00 3.67 -2.83
C VAL A 25 -2.92 3.86 -3.91
N THR A 26 -3.15 3.28 -5.08
CA THR A 26 -2.37 3.52 -6.29
C THR A 26 -3.28 4.11 -7.37
N ALA A 27 -2.69 4.71 -8.40
CA ALA A 27 -3.38 5.08 -9.63
C ALA A 27 -2.91 4.24 -10.82
N TRP A 28 -2.11 3.19 -10.57
CA TRP A 28 -1.66 2.28 -11.60
C TRP A 28 -2.75 1.30 -11.98
N ASN A 29 -2.70 0.82 -13.22
CA ASN A 29 -3.50 -0.29 -13.73
C ASN A 29 -5.00 -0.15 -13.40
N PRO A 30 -5.67 0.91 -13.90
CA PRO A 30 -7.07 1.18 -13.60
C PRO A 30 -7.92 -0.06 -13.89
N LEU A 31 -8.85 -0.35 -12.98
CA LEU A 31 -9.72 -1.53 -12.97
C LEU A 31 -8.96 -2.87 -12.93
N GLY A 32 -7.68 -2.87 -12.57
CA GLY A 32 -6.81 -4.04 -12.64
C GLY A 32 -6.41 -4.41 -14.07
N GLN A 33 -6.54 -3.48 -15.01
CA GLN A 33 -6.14 -3.67 -16.41
C GLN A 33 -4.78 -3.01 -16.62
N GLU A 34 -3.87 -3.75 -17.27
CA GLU A 34 -2.53 -3.24 -17.56
C GLU A 34 -2.61 -2.01 -18.46
N ALA A 35 -2.04 -0.90 -17.98
CA ALA A 35 -1.93 0.34 -18.72
C ALA A 35 -0.46 0.64 -19.02
N SER A 36 -0.20 1.59 -19.91
CA SER A 36 1.18 1.95 -20.23
C SER A 36 1.87 2.59 -19.02
N ALA A 37 3.19 2.41 -18.92
CA ALA A 37 3.97 2.99 -17.83
C ALA A 37 3.86 4.53 -17.77
N SER A 38 3.72 5.21 -18.91
CA SER A 38 3.56 6.67 -18.95
C SER A 38 2.20 7.11 -18.43
N GLN A 39 1.11 6.43 -18.81
CA GLN A 39 -0.23 6.71 -18.30
C GLN A 39 -0.29 6.49 -16.78
N ASN A 40 0.27 5.37 -16.32
CA ASN A 40 0.36 5.04 -14.91
C ASN A 40 1.17 6.09 -14.11
N ALA A 41 2.32 6.53 -14.64
CA ALA A 41 3.15 7.54 -14.00
C ALA A 41 2.42 8.91 -13.90
N GLU A 42 1.74 9.34 -14.96
CA GLU A 42 0.95 10.58 -14.95
C GLU A 42 -0.19 10.53 -13.93
N ALA A 43 -0.96 9.44 -13.93
CA ALA A 43 -2.05 9.24 -12.99
C ALA A 43 -1.54 9.20 -11.53
N GLN A 44 -0.42 8.52 -11.28
CA GLN A 44 0.20 8.46 -9.96
C GLN A 44 0.71 9.83 -9.50
N ALA A 45 1.29 10.64 -10.39
CA ALA A 45 1.72 11.99 -10.07
C ALA A 45 0.53 12.87 -9.66
N ARG A 46 -0.59 12.77 -10.39
CA ARG A 46 -1.84 13.46 -10.04
C ARG A 46 -2.39 13.03 -8.68
N LEU A 47 -2.45 11.72 -8.42
CA LEU A 47 -2.87 11.18 -7.11
C LEU A 47 -1.98 11.72 -5.99
N SER A 48 -0.66 11.68 -6.17
CA SER A 48 0.33 12.17 -5.19
C SER A 48 0.13 13.65 -4.87
N ALA A 49 -0.03 14.50 -5.89
CA ALA A 49 -0.29 15.92 -5.70
C ALA A 49 -1.58 16.18 -4.93
N GLN A 50 -2.67 15.48 -5.27
CA GLN A 50 -3.96 15.63 -4.61
C GLN A 50 -3.92 15.17 -3.15
N VAL A 51 -3.33 14.02 -2.86
CA VAL A 51 -3.22 13.46 -1.51
C VAL A 51 -2.35 14.35 -0.64
N ARG A 52 -1.15 14.73 -1.09
CA ARG A 52 -0.19 15.51 -0.30
C ARG A 52 -0.72 16.89 0.11
N ARG A 53 -1.66 17.47 -0.65
CA ARG A 53 -2.31 18.74 -0.31
C ARG A 53 -3.07 18.69 1.01
N HIS A 54 -3.67 17.55 1.35
CA HIS A 54 -4.49 17.38 2.55
C HIS A 54 -3.86 16.43 3.58
N PHE A 55 -2.96 15.56 3.12
CA PHE A 55 -2.27 14.56 3.93
C PHE A 55 -0.75 14.65 3.72
N PRO A 56 -0.09 15.70 4.24
CA PRO A 56 1.35 15.92 4.00
C PRO A 56 2.25 14.82 4.58
N ALA A 57 1.73 14.04 5.55
CA ALA A 57 2.42 12.87 6.12
C ALA A 57 2.30 11.59 5.28
N SER A 58 1.66 11.64 4.11
CA SER A 58 1.59 10.51 3.18
C SER A 58 2.97 10.07 2.71
N LYS A 59 3.15 8.78 2.44
CA LYS A 59 4.42 8.20 2.03
C LYS A 59 4.27 7.39 0.76
N GLU A 60 5.29 7.42 -0.08
CA GLU A 60 5.40 6.50 -1.20
C GLU A 60 5.77 5.11 -0.69
N VAL A 61 5.07 4.11 -1.19
CA VAL A 61 5.27 2.69 -0.88
C VAL A 61 5.12 1.88 -2.16
N MET A 62 5.53 0.61 -2.14
CA MET A 62 5.24 -0.33 -3.22
C MET A 62 4.05 -1.19 -2.83
N ASN A 63 3.08 -1.32 -3.74
CA ASN A 63 1.96 -2.25 -3.64
C ASN A 63 2.21 -3.45 -4.55
N GLY A 64 1.73 -4.64 -4.17
CA GLY A 64 1.92 -5.86 -4.95
C GLY A 64 3.33 -6.46 -4.88
N GLU A 65 3.54 -7.51 -5.67
CA GLU A 65 4.78 -8.28 -5.74
C GLU A 65 5.13 -8.64 -7.19
N GLY A 66 6.41 -8.90 -7.45
CA GLY A 66 6.90 -9.31 -8.77
C GLY A 66 6.54 -8.30 -9.87
N ARG A 67 6.02 -8.79 -11.00
CA ARG A 67 5.64 -7.94 -12.15
C ARG A 67 4.47 -6.98 -11.88
N TRP A 68 3.71 -7.21 -10.81
CA TRP A 68 2.60 -6.35 -10.38
C TRP A 68 3.01 -5.39 -9.25
N GLN A 69 4.31 -5.31 -8.95
CA GLN A 69 4.81 -4.35 -7.98
C GLN A 69 4.71 -2.93 -8.55
N GLU A 70 3.93 -2.08 -7.92
CA GLU A 70 3.59 -0.75 -8.43
C GLU A 70 3.71 0.33 -7.35
N PRO A 71 4.10 1.57 -7.71
CA PRO A 71 4.07 2.71 -6.81
C PRO A 71 2.67 2.95 -6.23
N ALA A 72 2.60 3.24 -4.95
CA ALA A 72 1.38 3.57 -4.23
C ALA A 72 1.66 4.62 -3.16
N LEU A 73 0.59 5.12 -2.55
CA LEU A 73 0.65 6.01 -1.40
C LEU A 73 0.07 5.33 -0.19
N LEU A 74 0.81 5.37 0.90
CA LEU A 74 0.32 5.12 2.23
C LEU A 74 -0.09 6.46 2.87
N VAL A 75 -1.34 6.57 3.29
CA VAL A 75 -1.93 7.81 3.77
C VAL A 75 -2.46 7.65 5.20
N PRO A 76 -1.65 7.97 6.23
CA PRO A 76 -2.09 7.95 7.62
C PRO A 76 -3.20 8.97 7.88
N GLY A 77 -4.17 8.61 8.71
CA GLY A 77 -5.30 9.46 9.09
C GLY A 77 -6.39 9.61 8.02
N ALA A 78 -6.20 9.04 6.82
CA ALA A 78 -7.24 9.03 5.79
C ALA A 78 -8.46 8.20 6.23
N THR A 79 -9.65 8.65 5.82
CA THR A 79 -10.92 8.00 6.17
C THR A 79 -11.35 7.00 5.11
N LEU A 80 -12.34 6.15 5.43
CA LEU A 80 -12.99 5.28 4.45
C LEU A 80 -13.63 6.09 3.30
N ARG A 81 -14.09 7.32 3.58
CA ARG A 81 -14.64 8.22 2.56
C ARG A 81 -13.54 8.67 1.58
N ASP A 82 -12.36 9.00 2.09
CA ASP A 82 -11.21 9.34 1.24
C ASP A 82 -10.79 8.16 0.37
N ALA A 83 -10.71 6.96 0.95
CA ALA A 83 -10.42 5.72 0.24
C ALA A 83 -11.38 5.51 -0.94
N ARG A 84 -12.70 5.58 -0.69
CA ARG A 84 -13.73 5.45 -1.74
C ARG A 84 -13.64 6.53 -2.80
N ARG A 85 -13.39 7.79 -2.41
CA ARG A 85 -13.24 8.91 -3.34
C ARG A 85 -12.07 8.66 -4.28
N TRP A 86 -10.87 8.41 -3.74
CA TRP A 86 -9.68 8.19 -4.57
C TRP A 86 -9.78 6.93 -5.42
N GLY A 87 -10.30 5.83 -4.86
CA GLY A 87 -10.52 4.61 -5.64
C GLY A 87 -11.46 4.83 -6.82
N THR A 88 -12.50 5.64 -6.65
CA THR A 88 -13.42 6.00 -7.75
C THR A 88 -12.76 6.94 -8.75
N GLU A 89 -12.06 7.96 -8.27
CA GLU A 89 -11.44 9.01 -9.09
C GLU A 89 -10.30 8.49 -9.99
N PHE A 90 -9.54 7.50 -9.52
CA PHE A 90 -8.44 6.87 -10.26
C PHE A 90 -8.80 5.47 -10.78
N ASP A 91 -10.10 5.18 -10.90
CA ASP A 91 -10.64 3.93 -11.45
C ASP A 91 -10.04 2.65 -10.83
N GLN A 92 -9.68 2.67 -9.56
CA GLN A 92 -9.12 1.50 -8.89
C GLN A 92 -10.20 0.46 -8.63
N ALA A 93 -9.90 -0.81 -8.94
CA ALA A 93 -10.81 -1.92 -8.67
C ALA A 93 -11.05 -2.09 -7.15
N ALA A 94 -10.00 -1.85 -6.36
CA ALA A 94 -10.07 -1.79 -4.90
C ALA A 94 -9.00 -0.87 -4.33
N VAL A 95 -9.23 -0.39 -3.11
CA VAL A 95 -8.22 0.29 -2.28
C VAL A 95 -8.16 -0.39 -0.91
N LEU A 96 -7.01 -0.30 -0.25
CA LEU A 96 -6.87 -0.81 1.12
C LEU A 96 -7.21 0.30 2.11
N PHE A 97 -8.06 -0.01 3.07
CA PHE A 97 -8.35 0.83 4.22
C PHE A 97 -8.08 0.06 5.51
N GLY A 98 -7.52 0.70 6.53
CA GLY A 98 -7.34 0.04 7.82
C GLY A 98 -7.48 0.97 9.01
N VAL A 99 -7.64 0.35 10.18
CA VAL A 99 -7.65 0.98 11.50
C VAL A 99 -6.86 0.08 12.46
N GLY A 100 -5.64 0.50 12.78
CA GLY A 100 -4.65 -0.39 13.38
C GLY A 100 -4.40 -1.61 12.48
N ALA A 101 -4.36 -2.81 13.08
CA ALA A 101 -4.19 -4.08 12.36
C ALA A 101 -5.43 -4.53 11.55
N ARG A 102 -6.61 -3.92 11.74
CA ARG A 102 -7.81 -4.30 10.98
C ARG A 102 -7.72 -3.66 9.60
N ALA A 103 -7.81 -4.45 8.55
CA ALA A 103 -7.74 -3.99 7.17
C ALA A 103 -9.02 -4.38 6.41
N ALA A 104 -9.28 -3.70 5.32
CA ALA A 104 -10.32 -4.06 4.38
C ALA A 104 -9.92 -3.70 2.95
N LEU A 105 -10.22 -4.60 2.02
CA LEU A 105 -10.32 -4.27 0.60
C LEU A 105 -11.66 -3.59 0.37
N VAL A 106 -11.60 -2.33 -0.03
CA VAL A 106 -12.77 -1.52 -0.38
C VAL A 106 -12.87 -1.54 -1.89
N TRP A 107 -13.73 -2.40 -2.40
CA TRP A 107 -13.94 -2.56 -3.83
C TRP A 107 -14.72 -1.37 -4.39
N ARG A 108 -14.50 -1.08 -5.67
CA ARG A 108 -15.37 -0.15 -6.42
C ARG A 108 -16.82 -0.62 -6.31
N GLY A 109 -17.71 0.29 -5.91
CA GLY A 109 -19.10 -0.04 -5.57
C GLY A 109 -19.32 -0.20 -4.06
N SER A 110 -20.08 -1.23 -3.66
CA SER A 110 -20.52 -1.41 -2.26
C SER A 110 -19.79 -2.53 -1.51
N ARG A 111 -19.07 -3.43 -2.19
CA ARG A 111 -18.41 -4.58 -1.56
C ARG A 111 -17.23 -4.15 -0.69
N VAL A 112 -17.17 -4.67 0.52
CA VAL A 112 -16.05 -4.51 1.46
C VAL A 112 -15.67 -5.88 1.99
N GLU A 113 -14.40 -6.24 1.83
CA GLU A 113 -13.85 -7.51 2.33
C GLU A 113 -12.89 -7.23 3.47
N ARG A 114 -13.13 -7.82 4.64
CA ARG A 114 -12.42 -7.51 5.88
C ARG A 114 -11.35 -8.54 6.18
N LEU A 115 -10.18 -8.06 6.55
CA LEU A 115 -8.95 -8.81 6.72
C LEU A 115 -8.20 -8.29 7.95
N TRP A 116 -7.15 -8.99 8.36
CA TRP A 116 -6.21 -8.52 9.36
C TRP A 116 -4.82 -8.39 8.74
N ALA A 117 -4.20 -7.23 8.88
CA ALA A 117 -2.83 -7.02 8.45
C ALA A 117 -1.88 -7.75 9.40
N ALA A 118 -1.02 -8.58 8.83
CA ALA A 118 0.06 -9.25 9.54
C ALA A 118 1.40 -8.69 9.07
N ARG A 119 2.35 -8.54 10.00
CA ARG A 119 3.72 -8.23 9.63
C ARG A 119 4.37 -9.47 9.04
N VAL A 120 4.80 -9.39 7.79
CA VAL A 120 5.69 -10.40 7.21
C VAL A 120 7.12 -10.04 7.60
N GLN A 121 7.85 -10.96 8.21
CA GLN A 121 9.28 -10.77 8.45
C GLN A 121 9.98 -10.89 7.09
N ALA A 122 10.80 -9.90 6.72
CA ALA A 122 11.70 -10.07 5.61
C ALA A 122 12.63 -11.26 5.92
N PRO A 123 12.85 -12.20 4.97
CA PRO A 123 13.83 -13.23 5.18
C PRO A 123 15.20 -12.58 5.46
N PRO A 124 16.03 -13.15 6.34
CA PRO A 124 17.32 -12.57 6.66
C PRO A 124 18.16 -12.45 5.37
N PRO A 125 18.94 -11.36 5.22
CA PRO A 125 19.78 -11.18 4.06
C PRO A 125 20.70 -12.40 3.88
N GLY A 126 20.68 -12.99 2.67
CA GLY A 126 21.38 -14.24 2.35
C GLY A 126 20.50 -15.49 2.28
N THR A 127 19.20 -15.38 2.62
CA THR A 127 18.25 -16.48 2.41
C THR A 127 17.82 -16.52 0.95
N VAL A 128 18.37 -17.46 0.18
CA VAL A 128 17.86 -17.78 -1.16
C VAL A 128 16.51 -18.45 -0.98
N SER A 129 15.43 -17.81 -1.46
CA SER A 129 14.13 -18.49 -1.56
C SER A 129 14.15 -19.41 -2.76
N LEU A 130 14.16 -20.71 -2.51
CA LEU A 130 13.84 -21.71 -3.52
C LEU A 130 12.35 -21.58 -3.86
N ARG A 131 12.02 -20.85 -4.92
CA ARG A 131 10.77 -21.06 -5.66
C ARG A 131 11.15 -21.71 -6.98
N ASP A 132 10.56 -22.88 -7.24
CA ASP A 132 10.69 -23.65 -8.48
C ASP A 132 12.12 -24.03 -8.91
N GLY A 133 12.95 -24.43 -7.95
CA GLY A 133 14.16 -25.23 -8.24
C GLY A 133 15.33 -24.51 -8.93
N GLU A 134 15.25 -23.21 -9.22
CA GLU A 134 16.38 -22.47 -9.79
C GLU A 134 17.03 -21.50 -8.79
N LEU A 135 18.34 -21.67 -8.61
CA LEU A 135 19.19 -20.73 -7.89
C LEU A 135 19.36 -19.44 -8.71
N GLN A 136 18.87 -18.30 -8.20
CA GLN A 136 19.34 -16.99 -8.64
C GLN A 136 20.47 -16.50 -7.72
N ARG A 137 21.64 -16.27 -8.32
CA ARG A 137 22.81 -15.60 -7.72
C ARG A 137 22.73 -14.09 -7.98
N PRO A 138 23.36 -13.25 -7.13
CA PRO A 138 23.11 -11.80 -7.07
C PRO A 138 23.34 -11.04 -8.37
#